data_AF-I4A3F7-F1
#
_entry.id   AF-I4A3F7-F1
#
_cell.length_a   1.000
_cell.length_b   1.000
_cell.length_c   1.000
_cell.angle_alpha   90.00
_cell.angle_beta   90.00
_cell.angle_gamma   90.00
#
_symmetry.space_group_name_H-M   'P 1'
#
loop_
_entity.id
_entity.type
_entity.pdbx_description
1 polymer ?
#
loop_
_entity_poly.entity_id
_entity_poly.type
_entity_poly.pdbx_seq_one_letter_code
_entity_poly.pdbx_strand_id
1 'polypeptide(L)'
;MNRLSIMVCLGVLVFSCSPNLKNNSNTNKSKQIHELAVFNFSEIPKDLLVNLNKMGVDSSPILNEYEGKYLNFIFKISPQDFNFIGKKVGFIKGKIDYFRNTRERFNNNSSVVGGSGIYIFNTTQKIESGGYDAAIVYWNKFSLPIEEVIKRLK
;
A
#
# COMPACT_ATOMS: atom_id res chain seq x y z
N MET A 1 -14.66 65.42 -1.33
CA MET A 1 -15.42 65.58 -2.59
C MET A 1 -14.97 64.51 -3.56
N ASN A 2 -15.93 63.69 -3.98
CA ASN A 2 -15.79 62.44 -4.70
C ASN A 2 -15.58 62.66 -6.20
N ARG A 3 -14.83 61.75 -6.85
CA ARG A 3 -15.08 61.17 -8.20
C ARG A 3 -14.32 59.83 -8.22
N LEU A 4 -14.93 58.67 -8.02
CA LEU A 4 -15.98 57.96 -8.76
C LEU A 4 -15.66 57.83 -10.25
N SER A 5 -14.95 56.76 -10.60
CA SER A 5 -15.03 56.14 -11.93
C SER A 5 -15.39 54.67 -11.76
N ILE A 6 -16.59 54.36 -12.21
CA ILE A 6 -17.27 53.07 -12.24
C ILE A 6 -16.68 52.27 -13.40
N MET A 7 -16.24 51.04 -13.14
CA MET A 7 -15.98 50.05 -14.20
C MET A 7 -16.88 48.85 -13.97
N VAL A 8 -17.86 48.69 -14.85
CA VAL A 8 -18.79 47.55 -14.93
C VAL A 8 -18.32 46.66 -16.09
N CYS A 9 -18.06 45.40 -15.81
CA CYS A 9 -18.09 44.23 -16.72
C CYS A 9 -18.37 43.04 -15.79
N LEU A 10 -19.62 42.59 -15.57
CA LEU A 10 -20.46 41.75 -16.43
C LEU A 10 -19.78 40.44 -16.88
N GLY A 11 -20.16 39.32 -16.25
CA GLY A 11 -20.17 38.01 -16.91
C GLY A 11 -19.47 36.84 -16.21
N VAL A 12 -20.25 36.05 -15.47
CA VAL A 12 -20.23 34.56 -15.34
C VAL A 12 -18.90 33.93 -14.85
N LEU A 13 -18.80 33.30 -13.68
CA LEU A 13 -19.43 32.02 -13.37
C LEU A 13 -19.40 31.77 -11.86
N VAL A 14 -20.56 31.34 -11.37
CA VAL A 14 -20.79 30.78 -10.05
C VAL A 14 -19.93 29.52 -9.90
N PHE A 15 -18.80 29.60 -9.23
CA PHE A 15 -18.27 28.44 -8.52
C PHE A 15 -18.86 28.48 -7.12
N SER A 16 -20.06 27.91 -7.01
CA SER A 16 -20.62 27.53 -5.74
C SER A 16 -19.61 26.63 -5.03
N CYS A 17 -18.98 27.15 -3.97
CA CYS A 17 -18.38 26.35 -2.92
C CYS A 17 -19.48 25.46 -2.35
N SER A 18 -19.66 24.30 -2.96
CA SER A 18 -20.43 23.20 -2.42
C SER A 18 -19.54 22.37 -1.50
N PRO A 19 -20.15 21.72 -0.50
CA PRO A 19 -19.67 21.77 0.87
C PRO A 19 -18.48 20.84 1.10
N ASN A 20 -17.82 21.05 2.24
CA ASN A 20 -17.12 20.00 2.97
C ASN A 20 -17.88 18.69 2.85
N LEU A 21 -17.43 17.79 1.96
CA LEU A 21 -17.78 16.40 2.05
C LEU A 21 -17.00 15.88 3.26
N LYS A 22 -17.58 16.09 4.44
CA LYS A 22 -17.25 15.33 5.64
C LYS A 22 -17.66 13.90 5.31
N ASN A 23 -16.80 13.19 4.58
CA ASN A 23 -16.99 11.79 4.30
C ASN A 23 -16.70 11.09 5.61
N ASN A 24 -17.78 10.87 6.36
CA ASN A 24 -17.77 10.07 7.56
C ASN A 24 -17.67 8.60 7.14
N SER A 25 -16.47 8.20 6.69
CA SER A 25 -16.17 6.82 6.35
C SER A 25 -15.13 6.28 7.32
N ASN A 26 -15.66 5.56 8.32
CA ASN A 26 -15.02 4.41 8.95
C ASN A 26 -13.58 4.62 9.44
N THR A 27 -13.46 5.06 10.69
CA THR A 27 -12.24 4.89 11.50
C THR A 27 -11.71 3.44 11.54
N ASN A 28 -12.53 2.45 11.12
CA ASN A 28 -12.16 1.05 10.99
C ASN A 28 -11.59 0.65 9.59
N LYS A 29 -11.82 1.44 8.52
CA LYS A 29 -11.30 1.13 7.16
C LYS A 29 -9.83 1.50 7.02
N SER A 30 -9.42 2.61 7.63
CA SER A 30 -8.04 3.12 7.57
C SER A 30 -7.04 2.24 8.30
N LYS A 31 -7.48 1.39 9.24
CA LYS A 31 -6.58 0.51 10.02
C LYS A 31 -6.20 -0.78 9.29
N GLN A 32 -6.94 -1.20 8.26
CA GLN A 32 -6.72 -2.49 7.58
C GLN A 32 -5.83 -2.38 6.33
N ILE A 33 -5.74 -1.19 5.73
CA ILE A 33 -4.96 -0.95 4.52
C ILE A 33 -3.78 -0.05 4.88
N HIS A 34 -2.56 -0.54 4.70
CA HIS A 34 -1.36 0.29 4.84
C HIS A 34 -0.75 0.54 3.47
N GLU A 35 -0.57 1.82 3.16
CA GLU A 35 0.12 2.26 1.96
C GLU A 35 1.63 2.15 2.16
N LEU A 36 2.35 2.03 1.04
CA LEU A 36 3.80 2.07 1.03
C LEU A 36 4.33 3.35 1.71
N ALA A 37 5.22 3.19 2.68
CA ALA A 37 5.72 4.30 3.50
C ALA A 37 7.20 4.64 3.26
N VAL A 38 7.93 3.75 2.58
CA VAL A 38 9.32 3.94 2.18
C VAL A 38 9.41 3.79 0.66
N PHE A 39 9.90 4.80 -0.04
CA PHE A 39 9.92 4.83 -1.50
C PHE A 39 11.30 4.58 -2.09
N ASN A 40 12.36 4.91 -1.36
CA ASN A 40 13.73 4.82 -1.84
C ASN A 40 14.51 3.72 -1.10
N PHE A 41 15.31 2.94 -1.83
CA PHE A 41 16.17 1.93 -1.21
C PHE A 41 17.24 2.53 -0.29
N SER A 42 17.62 3.80 -0.47
CA SER A 42 18.58 4.49 0.40
C SER A 42 18.07 4.67 1.85
N GLU A 43 16.75 4.62 2.05
CA GLU A 43 16.12 4.69 3.38
C GLU A 43 16.08 3.31 4.07
N ILE A 44 16.34 2.22 3.33
CA ILE A 44 16.26 0.86 3.84
C ILE A 44 17.62 0.46 4.44
N PRO A 45 17.64 -0.08 5.67
CA PRO A 45 18.86 -0.57 6.32
C PRO A 45 19.65 -1.54 5.43
N LYS A 46 20.97 -1.35 5.38
CA LYS A 46 21.87 -2.13 4.52
C LYS A 46 21.79 -3.63 4.79
N ASP A 47 21.58 -4.02 6.05
CA ASP A 47 21.41 -5.42 6.46
C ASP A 47 20.17 -6.09 5.86
N LEU A 48 19.10 -5.32 5.57
CA LEU A 48 17.97 -5.84 4.79
C LEU A 48 18.31 -5.94 3.30
N LEU A 49 19.01 -4.93 2.76
CA LEU A 49 19.37 -4.87 1.33
C LEU A 49 20.34 -5.97 0.89
N VAL A 50 21.29 -6.37 1.74
CA VAL A 50 22.22 -7.48 1.40
C VAL A 50 21.50 -8.83 1.27
N ASN A 51 20.24 -8.92 1.73
CA ASN A 51 19.45 -10.15 1.70
C ASN A 51 18.35 -10.15 0.63
N LEU A 52 18.34 -9.22 -0.33
CA LEU A 52 17.31 -9.19 -1.40
C LEU A 52 17.27 -10.47 -2.25
N ASN A 53 18.38 -11.19 -2.37
CA ASN A 53 18.48 -12.48 -3.05
C ASN A 53 17.81 -13.64 -2.29
N LYS A 54 17.50 -13.47 -1.00
CA LYS A 54 16.81 -14.48 -0.16
C LYS A 54 15.29 -14.32 -0.14
N MET A 55 14.76 -13.32 -0.83
CA MET A 55 13.32 -13.07 -0.94
C MET A 55 12.76 -13.63 -2.25
N GLY A 56 11.52 -14.11 -2.25
CA GLY A 56 10.87 -14.70 -3.43
C GLY A 56 11.62 -15.90 -4.01
N VAL A 57 12.31 -16.66 -3.15
CA VAL A 57 13.05 -17.88 -3.51
C VAL A 57 12.13 -19.08 -3.75
N ASP A 58 10.89 -18.99 -3.27
CA ASP A 58 9.83 -19.98 -3.44
C ASP A 58 8.49 -19.31 -3.75
N SER A 59 7.50 -20.13 -4.11
CA SER A 59 6.11 -19.72 -4.28
C SER A 59 5.26 -19.89 -3.01
N SER A 60 5.88 -20.22 -1.87
CA SER A 60 5.15 -20.43 -0.62
C SER A 60 4.43 -19.15 -0.22
N PRO A 61 3.13 -19.20 0.13
CA PRO A 61 2.43 -18.04 0.64
C PRO A 61 2.92 -17.65 2.04
N ILE A 62 3.64 -18.53 2.74
CA ILE A 62 4.24 -18.22 4.04
C ILE A 62 5.51 -17.41 3.80
N LEU A 63 5.57 -16.23 4.40
CA LEU A 63 6.72 -15.35 4.28
C LEU A 63 7.89 -15.87 5.12
N ASN A 64 9.07 -15.93 4.50
CA ASN A 64 10.30 -16.19 5.22
C ASN A 64 10.74 -14.95 6.03
N GLU A 65 11.78 -15.11 6.84
CA GLU A 65 12.28 -14.06 7.72
C GLU A 65 12.69 -12.78 6.95
N TYR A 66 13.37 -12.92 5.82
CA TYR A 66 13.87 -11.80 5.03
C TYR A 66 12.73 -11.02 4.37
N GLU A 67 11.76 -11.75 3.81
CA GLU A 67 10.55 -11.17 3.21
C GLU A 67 9.72 -10.42 4.25
N GLY A 68 9.50 -11.03 5.41
CA GLY A 68 8.73 -10.42 6.50
C GLY A 68 9.40 -9.16 7.04
N LYS A 69 10.72 -9.21 7.30
CA LYS A 69 11.49 -8.04 7.78
C LYS A 69 11.45 -6.89 6.77
N TYR A 70 11.65 -7.19 5.49
CA TYR A 70 11.58 -6.18 4.43
C TYR A 70 10.20 -5.52 4.36
N LEU A 71 9.12 -6.32 4.36
CA LEU A 71 7.75 -5.81 4.28
C LEU A 71 7.36 -4.99 5.53
N ASN A 72 7.71 -5.47 6.74
CA ASN A 72 7.50 -4.69 7.97
C ASN A 72 8.16 -3.30 7.85
N PHE A 73 9.38 -3.24 7.30
CA PHE A 73 10.12 -1.99 7.17
C PHE A 73 9.48 -1.03 6.15
N ILE A 74 9.23 -1.47 4.92
CA ILE A 74 8.78 -0.56 3.85
C ILE A 74 7.35 -0.03 4.05
N PHE A 75 6.53 -0.75 4.80
CA PHE A 75 5.19 -0.34 5.19
C PHE A 75 5.13 0.31 6.58
N LYS A 76 6.28 0.44 7.29
CA LYS A 76 6.39 0.98 8.66
C LYS A 76 5.38 0.35 9.63
N ILE A 77 5.27 -0.97 9.59
CA ILE A 77 4.33 -1.73 10.42
C ILE A 77 4.93 -1.90 11.81
N SER A 78 4.19 -1.49 12.83
CA SER A 78 4.60 -1.70 14.22
C SER A 78 4.56 -3.20 14.54
N PRO A 79 5.63 -3.80 15.09
CA PRO A 79 5.63 -5.21 15.50
C PRO A 79 4.56 -5.56 16.55
N GLN A 80 4.05 -4.55 17.27
CA GLN A 80 2.98 -4.71 18.26
C GLN A 80 1.61 -4.87 17.59
N ASP A 81 1.44 -4.29 16.40
CA ASP A 81 0.19 -4.37 15.64
C ASP A 81 0.16 -5.61 14.75
N PHE A 82 1.26 -5.85 14.01
CA PHE A 82 1.38 -6.99 13.11
C PHE A 82 2.85 -7.26 12.78
N ASN A 83 3.17 -8.53 12.54
CA ASN A 83 4.50 -8.93 12.08
C ASN A 83 4.35 -9.90 10.92
N PHE A 84 4.94 -9.57 9.77
CA PHE A 84 4.87 -10.37 8.54
C PHE A 84 5.68 -11.67 8.56
N ILE A 85 6.65 -11.83 9.46
CA ILE A 85 7.49 -13.03 9.52
C ILE A 85 6.63 -14.27 9.80
N GLY A 86 6.70 -15.27 8.92
CA GLY A 86 5.95 -16.53 9.04
C GLY A 86 4.45 -16.41 8.78
N LYS A 87 3.96 -15.25 8.32
CA LYS A 87 2.54 -15.06 7.98
C LYS A 87 2.23 -15.56 6.58
N LYS A 88 1.02 -16.06 6.41
CA LYS A 88 0.48 -16.46 5.10
C LYS A 88 -0.02 -15.21 4.39
N VAL A 89 0.71 -14.74 3.38
CA VAL A 89 0.41 -13.49 2.65
C VAL A 89 0.21 -13.76 1.17
N GLY A 90 -0.91 -13.28 0.66
CA GLY A 90 -1.24 -13.39 -0.76
C GLY A 90 -0.66 -12.22 -1.55
N PHE A 91 -0.13 -12.48 -2.74
CA PHE A 91 0.34 -11.44 -3.66
C PHE A 91 -0.52 -11.48 -4.91
N ILE A 92 -1.31 -10.43 -5.16
CA ILE A 92 -2.34 -10.44 -6.22
C ILE A 92 -1.78 -10.66 -7.62
N LYS A 93 -0.53 -10.26 -7.87
CA LYS A 93 0.18 -10.51 -9.15
C LYS A 93 1.34 -11.53 -9.01
N GLY A 94 1.52 -12.11 -7.82
CA GLY A 94 2.50 -13.17 -7.54
C GLY A 94 3.70 -12.75 -6.67
N LYS A 95 4.06 -13.62 -5.72
CA LYS A 95 5.17 -13.40 -4.76
C LYS A 95 6.53 -13.31 -5.45
N ILE A 96 6.81 -14.29 -6.31
CA ILE A 96 8.08 -14.37 -7.06
C ILE A 96 8.24 -13.12 -7.93
N ASP A 97 7.18 -12.70 -8.62
CA ASP A 97 7.19 -11.49 -9.45
C ASP A 97 7.46 -10.24 -8.61
N TYR A 98 6.77 -10.06 -7.49
CA TYR A 98 6.99 -8.91 -6.60
C TYR A 98 8.46 -8.80 -6.17
N PHE A 99 9.06 -9.87 -5.66
CA PHE A 99 10.45 -9.82 -5.18
C PHE A 99 11.49 -9.79 -6.31
N ARG A 100 11.17 -10.33 -7.49
CA ARG A 100 11.97 -10.09 -8.71
C ARG A 100 11.99 -8.60 -9.05
N ASN A 101 10.83 -7.95 -9.10
CA ASN A 101 10.73 -6.50 -9.34
C ASN A 101 11.51 -5.71 -8.29
N THR A 102 11.42 -6.09 -7.01
CA THR A 102 12.21 -5.45 -5.94
C THR A 102 13.71 -5.48 -6.24
N ARG A 103 14.26 -6.64 -6.62
CA ARG A 103 15.68 -6.78 -6.96
C ARG A 103 16.07 -5.99 -8.20
N GLU A 104 15.29 -6.10 -9.27
CA GLU A 104 15.56 -5.37 -10.53
C GLU A 104 15.57 -3.87 -10.31
N ARG A 105 14.61 -3.35 -9.53
CA ARG A 105 14.53 -1.93 -9.21
C ARG A 105 15.68 -1.46 -8.34
N PHE A 106 16.10 -2.28 -7.36
CA PHE A 106 17.29 -1.99 -6.57
C PHE A 106 18.54 -1.87 -7.45
N ASN A 107 18.77 -2.85 -8.33
CA ASN A 107 19.93 -2.87 -9.22
C ASN A 107 19.93 -1.71 -10.23
N ASN A 108 18.74 -1.24 -10.61
CA ASN A 108 18.56 -0.12 -11.53
C ASN A 108 18.52 1.24 -10.82
N ASN A 109 18.86 1.32 -9.51
CA ASN A 109 18.76 2.54 -8.70
C ASN A 109 17.40 3.24 -8.79
N SER A 110 16.33 2.45 -8.89
CA SER A 110 14.95 2.93 -8.98
C SER A 110 14.28 2.97 -7.60
N SER A 111 13.05 3.46 -7.55
CA SER A 111 12.21 3.37 -6.34
C SER A 111 11.82 1.92 -6.05
N VAL A 112 11.37 1.63 -4.83
CA VAL A 112 10.79 0.32 -4.50
C VAL A 112 9.54 0.03 -5.35
N VAL A 113 9.00 -1.20 -5.26
CA VAL A 113 7.79 -1.60 -5.98
C VAL A 113 6.62 -0.68 -5.61
N GLY A 114 6.23 0.20 -6.54
CA GLY A 114 5.24 1.24 -6.34
C GLY A 114 3.79 0.76 -6.51
N GLY A 115 2.85 1.63 -6.15
CA GLY A 115 1.43 1.29 -6.13
C GLY A 115 1.13 0.08 -5.24
N SER A 116 1.97 -0.11 -4.21
CA SER A 116 1.90 -1.21 -3.27
C SER A 116 1.05 -0.82 -2.07
N GLY A 117 0.09 -1.67 -1.73
CA GLY A 117 -0.74 -1.55 -0.55
C GLY A 117 -0.91 -2.91 0.10
N ILE A 118 -0.86 -2.95 1.42
CA ILE A 118 -1.03 -4.15 2.22
C ILE A 118 -2.41 -4.15 2.87
N TYR A 119 -3.06 -5.30 2.90
CA TYR A 119 -4.39 -5.52 3.46
C TYR A 119 -4.25 -6.53 4.59
N ILE A 120 -4.31 -6.07 5.84
CA ILE A 120 -4.22 -6.95 7.01
C ILE A 120 -5.63 -7.41 7.37
N PHE A 121 -5.83 -8.72 7.38
CA PHE A 121 -7.16 -9.30 7.55
C PHE A 121 -7.49 -9.53 9.02
N ASN A 122 -8.74 -9.22 9.37
CA ASN A 122 -9.32 -9.67 10.63
C ASN A 122 -9.67 -11.17 10.57
N THR A 123 -10.12 -11.74 11.69
CA THR A 123 -10.45 -13.17 11.80
C THR A 123 -11.44 -13.64 10.75
N THR A 124 -12.50 -12.87 10.48
CA THR A 124 -13.52 -13.22 9.47
C THR A 124 -12.92 -13.21 8.06
N GLN A 125 -12.20 -12.14 7.71
CA GLN A 125 -11.54 -11.99 6.40
C GLN A 125 -10.45 -13.03 6.17
N LYS A 126 -9.74 -13.46 7.23
CA LYS A 126 -8.77 -14.55 7.18
C LYS A 126 -9.44 -15.88 6.83
N ILE A 127 -10.56 -16.21 7.48
CA ILE A 127 -11.33 -17.41 7.15
C ILE A 127 -11.83 -17.32 5.72
N GLU A 128 -12.44 -16.20 5.36
CA GLU A 128 -12.98 -15.97 4.02
C GLU A 128 -11.92 -16.06 2.93
N SER A 129 -10.70 -15.57 3.14
CA SER A 129 -9.63 -15.62 2.14
C SER A 129 -8.98 -17.00 1.98
N GLY A 130 -9.36 -18.03 2.73
CA GLY A 130 -8.67 -19.34 2.71
C GLY A 130 -7.46 -19.39 3.65
N GLY A 131 -7.54 -18.64 4.75
CA GLY A 131 -6.57 -18.64 5.84
C GLY A 131 -5.42 -17.66 5.69
N TYR A 132 -5.47 -16.71 4.76
CA TYR A 132 -4.44 -15.68 4.63
C TYR A 132 -4.52 -14.68 5.78
N ASP A 133 -3.37 -14.29 6.31
CA ASP A 133 -3.27 -13.24 7.33
C ASP A 133 -3.33 -11.84 6.70
N ALA A 134 -2.84 -11.71 5.45
CA ALA A 134 -2.83 -10.45 4.73
C ALA A 134 -2.72 -10.65 3.21
N ALA A 135 -2.83 -9.55 2.46
CA ALA A 135 -2.56 -9.51 1.03
C ALA A 135 -1.73 -8.29 0.63
N ILE A 136 -0.94 -8.43 -0.42
CA ILE A 136 -0.23 -7.35 -1.09
C ILE A 136 -0.80 -7.18 -2.49
N VAL A 137 -1.26 -5.96 -2.75
CA VAL A 137 -1.60 -5.47 -4.08
C VAL A 137 -0.48 -4.54 -4.51
N TYR A 138 0.02 -4.67 -5.73
CA TYR A 138 1.08 -3.81 -6.24
C TYR A 138 0.87 -3.45 -7.72
N TRP A 139 1.58 -2.42 -8.18
CA TRP A 139 1.35 -1.81 -9.50
C TRP A 139 -0.10 -1.41 -9.74
N ASN A 140 -0.77 -0.91 -8.71
CA ASN A 140 -2.11 -0.35 -8.80
C ASN A 140 -2.08 1.13 -8.44
N LYS A 141 -2.77 1.94 -9.24
CA LYS A 141 -2.89 3.39 -9.02
C LYS A 141 -3.79 3.72 -7.82
N PHE A 142 -4.76 2.86 -7.54
CA PHE A 142 -5.73 3.02 -6.46
C PHE A 142 -5.79 1.74 -5.62
N SER A 143 -6.07 1.90 -4.32
CA SER A 143 -6.40 0.77 -3.45
C SER A 143 -7.66 0.06 -3.95
N LEU A 144 -7.64 -1.27 -3.96
CA LEU A 144 -8.81 -2.08 -4.26
C LEU A 144 -9.71 -2.16 -3.01
N PRO A 145 -11.04 -2.31 -3.17
CA PRO A 145 -11.90 -2.74 -2.06
C PRO A 145 -11.40 -4.05 -1.46
N ILE A 146 -11.46 -4.17 -0.13
CA ILE A 146 -10.92 -5.34 0.57
C ILE A 146 -11.66 -6.62 0.19
N GLU A 147 -12.96 -6.52 -0.09
CA GLU A 147 -13.82 -7.62 -0.54
C GLU A 147 -13.33 -8.16 -1.89
N GLU A 148 -12.86 -7.27 -2.77
CA GLU A 148 -12.28 -7.65 -4.06
C GLU A 148 -10.93 -8.35 -3.88
N VAL A 149 -10.10 -7.87 -2.95
CA VAL A 149 -8.81 -8.50 -2.62
C VAL A 149 -9.03 -9.92 -2.08
N ILE A 150 -9.96 -10.09 -1.14
CA ILE A 150 -10.31 -11.41 -0.57
C ILE A 150 -10.80 -12.36 -1.67
N LYS A 151 -11.66 -11.88 -2.59
CA LYS A 151 -12.16 -12.69 -3.71
C LYS A 151 -11.05 -13.18 -4.64
N ARG A 152 -10.01 -12.37 -4.86
CA ARG A 152 -8.86 -12.71 -5.73
C ARG A 152 -7.88 -13.70 -5.10
N LEU A 153 -7.98 -14.00 -3.80
CA LEU A 153 -7.15 -14.98 -3.11
C LEU A 153 -7.72 -16.41 -3.12
N LYS A 154 -9.00 -16.55 -3.47
CA LYS A 154 -9.65 -17.82 -3.74
C LYS A 154 -9.45 -18.23 -5.19
#